data_AF-A0AAV1V7Y3-F1
#
_entry.id   AF-A0AAV1V7Y3-F1
#
_cell.length_a   1.000
_cell.length_b   1.000
_cell.length_c   1.000
_cell.angle_alpha   90.00
_cell.angle_beta   90.00
_cell.angle_gamma   90.00
#
_symmetry.space_group_name_H-M   'P 1'
#
loop_
_entity.id
_entity.type
_entity.pdbx_description
1 polymer ?
#
loop_
_entity_poly.entity_id
_entity_poly.type
_entity_poly.pdbx_seq_one_letter_code
_entity_poly.pdbx_strand_id
1 'polypeptide(L)'
;MHAIQRRDPSNLKLVFKARRRKVCVESILTTARSKRKAEEAAATPSSTAAPLPDCVDVAEGICPISAERLNQFFTAVNTPVGAFNPMASVGASFRTAMDRLPPATVGMALLTDAPSSHEIEDQVQRAWQFKPRPDRCRLRHL
;
A
#
# COMPACT_ATOMS: atom_id res chain seq x y z
N MET A 1 -2.13 -47.06 -42.32
CA MET A 1 -1.16 -46.75 -41.26
C MET A 1 -1.54 -45.42 -40.63
N HIS A 2 -2.35 -45.40 -39.57
CA HIS A 2 -2.72 -44.14 -38.90
C HIS A 2 -1.72 -43.84 -37.79
N ALA A 3 -1.01 -42.72 -37.91
CA ALA A 3 -0.07 -42.25 -36.91
C ALA A 3 -0.83 -41.72 -35.69
N ILE A 4 -0.67 -42.40 -34.54
CA ILE A 4 -1.16 -41.92 -33.25
C ILE A 4 -0.21 -40.82 -32.78
N GLN A 5 -0.62 -39.56 -32.92
CA GLN A 5 0.07 -38.41 -32.34
C GLN A 5 0.07 -38.56 -30.81
N ARG A 6 1.22 -38.92 -30.23
CA ARG A 6 1.39 -38.99 -28.78
C ARG A 6 1.37 -37.56 -28.21
N ARG A 7 0.41 -37.27 -27.32
CA ARG A 7 0.35 -35.99 -26.60
C ARG A 7 1.63 -35.77 -25.80
N ASP A 8 2.21 -34.58 -25.95
CA ASP A 8 3.42 -34.16 -25.22
C ASP A 8 3.11 -34.02 -23.71
N PRO A 9 3.77 -34.80 -22.84
CA PRO A 9 3.55 -34.77 -21.39
C PRO A 9 3.90 -33.42 -20.74
N SER A 10 4.72 -32.59 -21.39
CA SER A 10 5.11 -31.26 -20.91
C SER A 10 3.94 -30.28 -20.97
N ASN A 11 3.12 -30.36 -22.02
CA ASN A 11 1.91 -29.55 -22.16
C ASN A 11 0.86 -29.89 -21.10
N LEU A 12 0.71 -31.17 -20.75
CA LEU A 12 -0.22 -31.58 -19.69
C LEU A 12 0.17 -30.99 -18.33
N LYS A 13 1.46 -31.04 -17.96
CA LYS A 13 1.95 -30.44 -16.71
C LYS A 13 1.70 -28.94 -16.63
N LEU A 14 1.87 -28.22 -17.73
CA LEU A 14 1.57 -26.78 -17.81
C LEU A 14 0.09 -26.50 -17.65
N VAL A 15 -0.78 -27.29 -18.29
CA VAL A 15 -2.24 -27.18 -18.15
C VAL A 15 -2.68 -27.44 -16.70
N PHE A 16 -2.15 -28.47 -16.05
CA PHE A 16 -2.45 -28.73 -14.64
C PHE A 16 -1.96 -27.62 -13.71
N LYS A 17 -0.77 -27.07 -13.96
CA LYS A 17 -0.24 -25.93 -13.21
C LYS A 17 -1.09 -24.68 -13.38
N ALA A 18 -1.53 -24.39 -14.61
CA ALA A 18 -2.44 -23.28 -14.89
C ALA A 18 -3.79 -23.45 -14.20
N ARG A 19 -4.37 -24.66 -14.26
CA ARG A 19 -5.64 -24.98 -13.59
C ARG A 19 -5.55 -24.84 -12.07
N ARG A 20 -4.45 -25.32 -11.45
CA ARG A 20 -4.22 -25.18 -10.01
C ARG A 20 -4.07 -23.72 -9.58
N ARG A 21 -3.38 -22.90 -10.37
CA ARG A 21 -3.26 -21.45 -10.13
C ARG A 21 -4.61 -20.75 -10.23
N LYS A 22 -5.41 -21.08 -11.25
CA LYS A 22 -6.75 -20.53 -11.43
C LYS A 22 -7.64 -20.82 -10.21
N VAL A 23 -7.70 -22.07 -9.76
CA VAL A 23 -8.49 -22.47 -8.58
C VAL A 23 -8.03 -21.73 -7.32
N CYS A 24 -6.73 -21.57 -7.13
CA CYS A 24 -6.17 -20.81 -6.01
C CYS A 24 -6.63 -19.34 -6.04
N VAL A 25 -6.49 -18.67 -7.18
CA VAL A 25 -6.91 -17.27 -7.34
C VAL A 25 -8.42 -17.11 -7.15
N GLU A 26 -9.22 -17.99 -7.72
CA GLU A 26 -10.68 -17.98 -7.53
C GLU A 26 -11.05 -18.13 -6.05
N SER A 27 -10.38 -19.02 -5.30
CA SER A 27 -10.62 -19.19 -3.87
C SER A 27 -10.26 -17.96 -3.02
N ILE A 28 -9.22 -17.21 -3.40
CA ILE A 28 -8.84 -15.97 -2.73
C ILE A 28 -9.90 -14.88 -3.01
N LEU A 29 -10.31 -14.75 -4.27
CA LEU A 29 -11.30 -13.76 -4.68
C LEU A 29 -12.68 -14.02 -4.05
N THR A 30 -13.11 -15.28 -3.99
CA THR A 30 -14.38 -15.63 -3.32
C THR A 30 -14.30 -15.33 -1.83
N THR A 31 -13.21 -15.71 -1.16
CA THR A 31 -12.99 -15.42 0.26
C THR A 31 -13.00 -13.91 0.54
N ALA A 32 -12.29 -13.12 -0.26
CA ALA A 32 -12.23 -11.67 -0.11
C ALA A 32 -13.60 -11.01 -0.32
N ARG A 33 -14.38 -11.48 -1.31
CA ARG A 33 -15.75 -10.98 -1.54
C ARG A 33 -16.68 -11.31 -0.38
N SER A 34 -16.60 -12.54 0.16
CA SER A 34 -17.40 -12.93 1.31
C SER A 34 -17.07 -12.13 2.56
N LYS A 35 -15.79 -11.83 2.80
CA LYS A 35 -15.36 -10.96 3.91
C LYS A 35 -15.93 -9.55 3.80
N ARG A 36 -15.82 -8.92 2.62
CA ARG A 36 -16.41 -7.58 2.41
C ARG A 36 -17.92 -7.56 2.62
N LYS A 37 -18.64 -8.56 2.12
CA LYS A 37 -20.09 -8.69 2.34
C LYS A 37 -20.44 -8.88 3.81
N ALA A 38 -19.63 -9.63 4.56
CA ALA A 38 -19.82 -9.83 5.99
C ALA A 38 -19.53 -8.55 6.79
N GLU A 39 -18.49 -7.79 6.43
CA GLU A 39 -18.18 -6.49 7.02
C GLU A 39 -19.27 -5.45 6.72
N GLU A 40 -19.81 -5.45 5.51
CA GLU A 40 -20.93 -4.58 5.10
C GLU A 40 -22.24 -4.94 5.81
N ALA A 41 -22.50 -6.23 6.07
CA ALA A 41 -23.65 -6.68 6.85
C ALA A 41 -23.48 -6.50 8.37
N ALA A 42 -22.23 -6.52 8.87
CA ALA A 42 -21.90 -6.30 10.28
C ALA A 42 -21.81 -4.81 10.66
N ALA A 43 -21.84 -3.91 9.67
CA ALA A 43 -21.97 -2.47 9.88
C ALA A 43 -23.36 -2.13 10.42
N THR A 44 -23.57 -2.41 11.71
CA THR A 44 -24.71 -1.88 12.47
C THR A 44 -24.49 -0.38 12.64
N PRO A 45 -25.49 0.51 12.42
CA PRO A 45 -25.31 1.94 12.61
C PRO A 45 -25.32 2.27 14.11
N SER A 46 -24.27 1.87 14.82
CA SER A 46 -23.96 2.43 16.13
C SER A 46 -22.93 3.53 15.96
N SER A 47 -23.34 4.56 15.21
CA SER A 47 -22.72 5.87 15.33
C SER A 47 -23.75 6.73 16.03
N THR A 48 -23.43 7.18 17.24
CA THR A 48 -23.98 8.41 17.81
C THR A 48 -23.47 9.56 16.95
N ALA A 49 -23.91 9.59 15.69
CA ALA A 49 -23.70 10.69 14.78
C ALA A 49 -24.76 11.72 15.14
N ALA A 50 -24.30 12.95 15.41
CA ALA A 50 -25.15 14.12 15.38
C ALA A 50 -26.02 14.12 14.10
N PRO A 51 -27.22 14.75 14.12
CA PRO A 51 -28.16 14.66 13.01
C PRO A 51 -27.47 15.05 11.71
N LEU A 52 -27.41 14.11 10.76
CA LEU A 52 -27.04 14.43 9.39
C LEU A 52 -28.16 15.31 8.82
N PRO A 53 -27.87 16.53 8.33
CA PRO A 53 -28.89 17.29 7.62
C PRO A 53 -29.19 16.58 6.29
N ASP A 54 -30.45 16.68 5.90
CA ASP A 54 -31.10 15.97 4.81
C ASP A 54 -30.22 15.76 3.58
N CYS A 55 -30.15 14.51 3.12
CA CYS A 55 -29.72 14.20 1.77
C CYS A 55 -30.75 14.81 0.81
N VAL A 56 -30.51 16.06 0.40
CA VAL A 56 -31.20 16.67 -0.73
C VAL A 56 -30.94 15.82 -1.98
N ASP A 57 -31.98 15.61 -2.77
CA ASP A 57 -31.97 14.85 -4.01
C ASP A 57 -30.96 15.49 -4.98
N VAL A 58 -29.78 14.87 -5.14
CA VAL A 58 -28.67 15.45 -5.90
C VAL A 58 -28.71 14.94 -7.34
N ALA A 59 -28.83 15.87 -8.29
CA ALA A 59 -28.74 15.60 -9.71
C ALA A 59 -27.46 14.82 -10.05
N GLU A 60 -27.59 13.84 -10.94
CA GLU A 60 -26.50 12.96 -11.36
C GLU A 60 -25.31 13.80 -11.89
N GLY A 61 -24.15 13.65 -11.25
CA GLY A 61 -22.93 14.37 -11.61
C GLY A 61 -22.50 15.51 -10.69
N ILE A 62 -23.28 15.83 -9.64
CA ILE A 62 -22.87 16.79 -8.61
C ILE A 62 -22.42 16.05 -7.35
N CYS A 63 -21.23 16.36 -6.84
CA CYS A 63 -20.78 15.83 -5.55
C CYS A 63 -21.73 16.31 -4.45
N PRO A 64 -22.35 15.43 -3.65
CA PRO A 64 -23.30 15.82 -2.59
C PRO A 64 -22.63 16.58 -1.44
N ILE A 65 -21.30 16.68 -1.45
CA ILE A 65 -20.49 17.36 -0.45
C ILE A 65 -19.79 18.54 -1.12
N SER A 66 -19.97 19.75 -0.57
CA SER A 66 -19.25 20.93 -1.06
C SER A 66 -17.74 20.79 -0.88
N ALA A 67 -16.95 21.45 -1.74
CA ALA A 67 -15.50 21.45 -1.63
C ALA A 67 -15.01 21.97 -0.26
N GLU A 68 -15.69 22.98 0.29
CA GLU A 68 -15.42 23.50 1.63
C GLU A 68 -15.67 22.45 2.71
N ARG A 69 -16.79 21.72 2.62
CA ARG A 69 -17.13 20.68 3.60
C ARG A 69 -16.14 19.52 3.52
N LEU A 70 -15.71 19.14 2.32
CA LEU A 70 -14.69 18.13 2.12
C LEU A 70 -13.33 18.56 2.69
N ASN A 71 -12.95 19.83 2.50
CA ASN A 71 -11.74 20.41 3.08
C ASN A 71 -11.79 20.43 4.62
N GLN A 72 -12.94 20.79 5.21
CA GLN A 72 -13.13 20.75 6.67
C GLN A 72 -12.95 19.34 7.23
N PHE A 73 -13.54 18.32 6.59
CA PHE A 73 -13.36 16.93 7.01
C PHE A 73 -11.90 16.49 6.88
N PHE A 74 -11.27 16.81 5.74
CA PHE A 74 -9.89 16.41 5.50
C PHE A 74 -8.93 17.06 6.49
N THR A 75 -9.08 18.36 6.73
CA THR A 75 -8.24 19.11 7.67
C THR A 75 -8.50 18.68 9.11
N ALA A 76 -9.75 18.47 9.53
CA ALA A 76 -10.05 17.99 10.88
C ALA A 76 -9.44 16.61 11.20
N VAL A 77 -9.34 15.71 10.22
CA VAL A 77 -8.81 14.35 10.42
C VAL A 77 -7.30 14.27 10.24
N ASN A 78 -6.73 15.02 9.29
CA ASN A 78 -5.33 14.89 8.90
C ASN A 78 -4.43 16.00 9.44
N THR A 79 -4.99 17.09 9.98
CA THR A 79 -4.18 18.13 10.61
C THR A 79 -3.89 17.70 12.04
N PRO A 80 -2.63 17.42 12.40
CA PRO A 80 -2.30 17.10 13.78
C PRO A 80 -2.70 18.29 14.68
N VAL A 81 -3.35 17.99 15.79
CA VAL A 81 -3.90 18.98 16.74
C VAL A 81 -2.80 19.86 17.38
N GLY A 82 -1.54 19.45 17.27
CA GLY A 82 -0.40 20.23 17.77
C GLY A 82 0.84 20.07 16.89
N ALA A 83 1.79 20.98 17.08
CA ALA A 83 3.09 20.89 16.45
C ALA A 83 3.82 19.61 16.89
N PHE A 84 4.38 18.89 15.93
CA PHE A 84 5.20 17.72 16.23
C PHE A 84 6.50 18.15 16.91
N ASN A 85 6.69 17.74 18.17
CA ASN A 85 7.94 17.95 18.90
C ASN A 85 8.80 16.68 18.81
N PRO A 86 9.91 16.70 18.05
CA PRO A 86 10.77 15.54 17.88
C PRO A 86 11.51 15.15 19.15
N MET A 87 11.56 15.99 20.19
CA MET A 87 12.19 15.69 21.50
C MET A 87 11.20 15.15 22.54
N ALA A 88 9.90 15.26 22.30
CA ALA A 88 8.89 14.64 23.16
C ALA A 88 8.96 13.10 23.09
N SER A 89 8.27 12.42 24.00
CA SER A 89 8.16 10.95 24.01
C SER A 89 7.60 10.40 22.69
N VAL A 90 6.61 11.08 22.10
CA VAL A 90 6.01 10.76 20.80
C VAL A 90 7.04 10.79 19.66
N GLY A 91 8.11 11.60 19.80
CA GLY A 91 9.20 11.69 18.82
C GLY A 91 10.26 10.58 18.92
N ALA A 92 10.15 9.63 19.86
CA ALA A 92 11.19 8.61 20.06
C ALA A 92 11.40 7.70 18.83
N SER A 93 10.32 7.34 18.14
CA SER A 93 10.38 6.56 16.90
C SER A 93 11.05 7.35 15.78
N PHE A 94 10.72 8.64 15.65
CA PHE A 94 11.35 9.55 14.71
C PHE A 94 12.86 9.69 14.97
N ARG A 95 13.28 9.93 16.22
CA ARG A 95 14.70 10.00 16.57
C ARG A 95 15.43 8.69 16.28
N THR A 96 14.84 7.56 16.64
CA THR A 96 15.39 6.23 16.33
C THR A 96 15.55 6.00 14.83
N ALA A 97 14.65 6.55 14.00
CA ALA A 97 14.77 6.49 12.55
C ALA A 97 15.88 7.41 12.03
N MET A 98 15.99 8.63 12.58
CA MET A 98 17.04 9.58 12.24
C MET A 98 18.44 9.04 12.60
N ASP A 99 18.59 8.35 13.72
CA ASP A 99 19.87 7.74 14.13
C ASP A 99 20.33 6.62 13.19
N ARG A 100 19.42 6.06 12.37
CA ARG A 100 19.75 5.05 11.36
C ARG A 100 20.17 5.66 10.03
N LEU A 101 19.98 6.97 9.84
CA LEU A 101 20.44 7.65 8.65
C LEU A 101 21.97 7.74 8.67
N PRO A 102 22.65 7.53 7.53
CA PRO A 102 24.08 7.76 7.45
C PRO A 102 24.38 9.23 7.80
N PRO A 103 25.53 9.51 8.43
CA PRO A 103 25.91 10.87 8.78
C PRO A 103 25.91 11.74 7.52
N ALA A 104 25.31 12.93 7.63
CA ALA A 104 25.18 13.91 6.53
C ALA A 104 26.53 14.43 6.00
N THR A 105 27.65 13.93 6.51
CA THR A 105 28.99 14.17 5.99
C THR A 105 29.27 13.41 4.69
N VAL A 106 28.49 12.37 4.38
CA VAL A 106 28.60 11.63 3.11
C VAL A 106 27.83 12.38 2.03
N GLY A 107 28.54 13.14 1.19
CA GLY A 107 27.95 13.77 0.00
C GLY A 107 27.50 15.22 0.18
N MET A 108 28.09 16.00 1.09
CA MET A 108 27.82 17.46 1.19
C MET A 108 27.99 18.19 -0.15
N ALA A 109 28.90 17.74 -1.01
CA ALA A 109 29.07 18.27 -2.36
C ALA A 109 27.79 18.17 -3.22
N LEU A 110 26.93 17.17 -2.98
CA LEU A 110 25.65 17.02 -3.68
C LEU A 110 24.59 18.05 -3.26
N LEU A 111 24.79 18.71 -2.11
CA LEU A 111 23.88 19.75 -1.62
C LEU A 111 24.29 21.15 -2.13
N THR A 112 25.54 21.31 -2.54
CA THR A 112 26.09 22.59 -3.01
C THR A 112 26.27 22.63 -4.52
N ASP A 113 26.69 21.51 -5.12
CA ASP A 113 26.94 21.40 -6.55
C ASP A 113 25.89 20.51 -7.20
N ALA A 114 25.35 20.97 -8.33
CA ALA A 114 24.41 20.18 -9.10
C ALA A 114 25.14 18.92 -9.62
N PRO A 115 24.66 17.71 -9.29
CA PRO A 115 25.32 16.50 -9.74
C PRO A 115 25.26 16.42 -11.26
N SER A 116 26.36 16.02 -11.85
CA SER A 116 26.45 15.77 -13.28
C SER A 116 25.67 14.49 -13.66
N SER A 117 25.32 14.36 -14.94
CA SER A 117 24.51 13.22 -15.42
C SER A 117 25.14 11.85 -15.13
N HIS A 118 26.48 11.75 -15.11
CA HIS A 118 27.17 10.48 -14.85
C HIS A 118 27.11 10.11 -13.36
N GLU A 119 27.23 11.09 -12.46
CA GLU A 119 27.11 10.86 -11.01
C GLU A 119 25.71 10.40 -10.62
N ILE A 120 24.68 10.90 -11.32
CA ILE A 120 23.29 10.48 -11.15
C ILE A 120 23.14 9.01 -11.57
N GLU A 121 23.65 8.63 -12.74
CA GLU A 121 23.56 7.25 -13.23
C GLU A 121 24.26 6.27 -12.28
N ASP A 122 25.45 6.63 -11.79
CA ASP A 122 26.19 5.85 -10.79
C ASP A 122 25.42 5.70 -9.46
N GLN A 123 24.74 6.75 -9.01
CA GLN A 123 23.89 6.67 -7.81
C GLN A 123 22.69 5.73 -8.01
N VAL A 124 22.04 5.81 -9.16
CA VAL A 124 20.90 4.94 -9.51
C VAL A 124 21.34 3.48 -9.55
N GLN A 125 22.49 3.19 -10.18
CA GLN A 125 23.02 1.83 -10.23
C GLN A 125 23.38 1.28 -8.84
N ARG A 126 23.95 2.09 -7.94
CA ARG A 126 24.22 1.69 -6.55
C ARG A 126 22.94 1.42 -5.77
N ALA A 127 21.91 2.26 -5.94
CA ALA A 127 20.62 2.06 -5.28
C ALA A 127 19.93 0.77 -5.75
N TRP A 128 20.06 0.43 -7.03
CA TRP A 128 19.49 -0.81 -7.59
C TRP A 128 20.25 -2.07 -7.17
N GLN A 129 21.53 -1.94 -6.81
CA GLN A 129 22.33 -3.02 -6.24
C GLN A 129 22.03 -3.27 -4.75
N PHE A 130 21.30 -2.36 -4.09
CA PHE A 130 20.86 -2.53 -2.72
C PHE A 130 19.78 -3.63 -2.65
N LYS A 131 20.22 -4.88 -2.45
CA LYS A 131 19.29 -5.99 -2.17
C LYS A 131 18.57 -5.71 -0.84
N PRO A 132 17.23 -5.61 -0.83
CA PRO A 132 16.51 -5.57 0.44
C PRO A 132 16.87 -6.82 1.26
N ARG A 133 17.15 -6.64 2.55
CA ARG A 133 17.31 -7.78 3.46
C ARG A 133 16.05 -8.65 3.36
N PRO A 134 16.15 -9.99 3.28
CA PRO A 134 14.97 -10.82 3.34
C PRO A 134 14.35 -10.65 4.73
N ASP A 135 13.21 -9.97 4.79
CA ASP A 135 12.45 -9.83 6.02
C ASP A 135 12.12 -11.23 6.54
N ARG A 136 12.56 -11.49 7.78
CA ARG A 136 12.23 -12.68 8.54
C ARG A 136 10.72 -12.67 8.84
N CYS A 137 9.91 -13.18 7.93
CA CYS A 137 8.58 -13.68 8.25
C CYS A 137 8.71 -14.96 9.09
N ARG A 138 9.08 -14.83 10.38
CA ARG A 138 8.70 -15.81 11.40
C ARG A 138 7.43 -15.31 12.07
N LEU A 139 6.28 -15.57 11.43
CA LEU A 139 5.04 -15.68 12.22
C LEU A 139 5.20 -16.92 13.10
N ARG A 140 5.48 -16.71 14.39
CA ARG A 140 5.15 -17.68 15.43
C ARG A 140 3.63 -17.65 15.57
N HIS A 141 2.96 -18.68 15.08
CA HIS A 141 1.65 -19.04 15.61
C HIS A 141 1.85 -20.01 16.77
N LEU A 142 1.10 -19.73 17.84
CA LEU A 142 0.82 -20.61 18.96
C LEU A 142 0.39 -22.00 18.49
#